data_AF-A0A8J6PBG8-F1
#
_entry.id   AF-A0A8J6PBG8-F1
#
_cell.length_a   1.000
_cell.length_b   1.000
_cell.length_c   1.000
_cell.angle_alpha   90.00
_cell.angle_beta   90.00
_cell.angle_gamma   90.00
#
_symmetry.space_group_name_H-M   'P 1'
#
loop_
_entity.id
_entity.type
_entity.pdbx_description
1 polymer ?
#
loop_
_entity_poly.entity_id
_entity_poly.type
_entity_poly.pdbx_seq_one_letter_code
_entity_poly.pdbx_strand_id
1 'polypeptide(L)'
;MNVSNQLLNEIISCPKTIIRAERKKMILENRHYRNTLNAISNNQKYTFKIFLRQSDEFLEDFSVGLIWTNPQNIIGINRPIIMLRCQGPHDGKEELGFDIHHDFHTHEITEKDILERRFHRPSCRQNTTLFQSFDQALCYFIKRCDIIDIEKFIDFPDNFEQLTLF
;
A
#
# COMPACT_ATOMS: atom_id res chain seq x y z
N MET A 1 -0.58 -9.09 24.66
CA MET A 1 0.35 -8.97 23.51
C MET A 1 0.44 -7.49 23.22
N ASN A 2 1.56 -6.85 23.56
CA ASN A 2 1.70 -5.40 23.43
C ASN A 2 2.40 -5.10 22.11
N VAL A 3 1.61 -4.79 21.08
CA VAL A 3 2.12 -4.20 19.84
C VAL A 3 2.09 -2.70 20.03
N SER A 4 3.16 -2.00 19.63
CA SER A 4 3.24 -0.54 19.71
C SER A 4 3.15 0.10 18.33
N ASN A 5 2.66 1.34 18.26
CA ASN A 5 2.66 2.15 17.05
C ASN A 5 4.09 2.39 16.55
N GLN A 6 5.08 2.40 17.45
CA GLN A 6 6.50 2.46 17.06
C GLN A 6 6.91 1.22 16.25
N LEU A 7 6.54 0.01 16.68
CA LEU A 7 6.80 -1.21 15.91
C LEU A 7 6.05 -1.23 14.59
N LEU A 8 4.77 -0.82 14.59
CA LEU A 8 3.97 -0.76 13.37
C LEU A 8 4.58 0.22 12.35
N ASN A 9 5.02 1.39 12.82
CA ASN A 9 5.69 2.36 11.96
C ASN A 9 7.06 1.86 11.47
N GLU A 10 7.85 1.19 12.32
CA GLU A 10 9.11 0.53 11.90
C GLU A 10 8.86 -0.46 10.75
N ILE A 11 7.82 -1.29 10.86
CA ILE A 11 7.47 -2.25 9.81
C ILE A 11 7.07 -1.54 8.52
N ILE A 12 6.28 -0.46 8.61
CA ILE A 12 5.88 0.34 7.44
C ILE A 12 7.11 0.98 6.78
N SER A 13 7.98 1.66 7.53
CA SER A 13 9.04 2.51 6.98
C SER A 13 10.43 1.88 6.89
N CYS A 14 10.62 0.62 7.31
CA CYS A 14 11.93 0.00 7.20
C CYS A 14 12.36 -0.20 5.73
N PRO A 15 13.66 -0.05 5.40
CA PRO A 15 14.15 -0.32 4.06
C PRO A 15 13.82 -1.74 3.62
N LYS A 16 13.25 -1.88 2.43
CA LYS A 16 12.81 -3.17 1.89
C LYS A 16 13.07 -3.28 0.39
N THR A 17 13.53 -4.46 -0.02
CA THR A 17 13.89 -4.77 -1.41
C THR A 17 12.88 -5.74 -2.00
N ILE A 18 12.48 -5.51 -3.25
CA ILE A 18 11.64 -6.46 -4.00
C ILE A 18 12.46 -7.72 -4.31
N ILE A 19 11.87 -8.89 -4.06
CA ILE A 19 12.49 -10.17 -4.40
C ILE A 19 11.86 -10.80 -5.64
N ARG A 20 10.60 -10.47 -5.91
CA ARG A 20 9.85 -11.02 -7.05
C ARG A 20 8.64 -10.15 -7.35
N ALA A 21 8.42 -9.81 -8.62
CA ALA A 21 7.11 -9.35 -9.10
C ALA A 21 6.42 -10.49 -9.86
N GLU A 22 5.08 -10.56 -9.81
CA GLU A 22 4.33 -11.53 -10.61
C GLU A 22 4.37 -11.20 -12.10
N ARG A 23 4.41 -9.90 -12.43
CA ARG A 23 4.50 -9.38 -13.80
C ARG A 23 5.38 -8.12 -13.81
N LYS A 24 5.96 -7.81 -14.97
CA LYS A 24 6.60 -6.49 -15.20
C LYS A 24 5.56 -5.38 -15.36
N LYS A 25 4.51 -5.62 -16.14
CA LYS A 25 3.39 -4.70 -16.33
C LYS A 25 2.16 -5.19 -15.57
N MET A 26 1.34 -4.26 -15.08
CA MET A 26 0.03 -4.60 -14.55
C MET A 26 -0.84 -5.23 -15.66
N ILE A 27 -1.62 -6.24 -15.32
CA ILE A 27 -2.47 -6.97 -16.26
C ILE A 27 -3.94 -6.74 -15.95
N LEU A 28 -4.77 -6.64 -16.99
CA LEU A 28 -6.20 -6.44 -16.85
C LEU A 28 -6.88 -7.74 -16.38
N GLU A 29 -7.49 -7.70 -15.20
CA GLU A 29 -8.25 -8.80 -14.61
C GLU A 29 -9.50 -8.24 -13.91
N ASN A 30 -10.67 -8.74 -14.28
CA ASN A 30 -11.95 -8.34 -13.67
C ASN A 30 -12.12 -6.81 -13.60
N ARG A 31 -11.91 -6.11 -14.73
CA ARG A 31 -11.99 -4.63 -14.88
C ARG A 31 -10.96 -3.85 -14.08
N HIS A 32 -9.86 -4.49 -13.68
CA HIS A 32 -8.79 -3.81 -12.96
C HIS A 32 -7.44 -4.23 -13.52
N TYR A 33 -6.57 -3.27 -13.77
CA TYR A 33 -5.15 -3.53 -13.90
C TYR A 33 -4.60 -3.94 -12.53
N ARG A 34 -3.86 -5.05 -12.46
CA ARG A 34 -3.36 -5.62 -11.20
C ARG A 34 -1.92 -6.11 -11.31
N ASN A 35 -1.18 -6.03 -10.20
CA ASN A 35 0.09 -6.71 -10.02
C ASN A 35 0.35 -6.98 -8.53
N THR A 36 1.16 -7.99 -8.23
CA THR A 36 1.61 -8.31 -6.87
C THR A 36 3.13 -8.46 -6.86
N LEU A 37 3.75 -7.89 -5.86
CA LEU A 37 5.19 -8.00 -5.61
C LEU A 37 5.42 -8.61 -4.23
N ASN A 38 6.47 -9.41 -4.10
CA ASN A 38 6.98 -9.87 -2.82
C ASN A 38 8.23 -9.06 -2.48
N ALA A 39 8.36 -8.68 -1.21
CA ALA A 39 9.51 -7.92 -0.71
C ALA A 39 9.96 -8.46 0.65
N ILE A 40 11.19 -8.11 1.03
CA ILE A 40 11.77 -8.44 2.32
C ILE A 40 12.48 -7.20 2.88
N SER A 41 12.43 -6.98 4.19
CA SER A 41 13.24 -5.94 4.81
C SER A 41 14.74 -6.25 4.65
N ASN A 42 15.60 -5.23 4.56
CA ASN A 42 17.03 -5.44 4.34
C ASN A 42 17.71 -6.23 5.48
N ASN A 43 17.18 -6.13 6.70
CA ASN A 43 17.61 -6.94 7.85
C ASN A 43 16.99 -8.36 7.89
N GLN A 44 16.22 -8.75 6.87
CA GLN A 44 15.55 -10.04 6.71
C GLN A 44 14.52 -10.39 7.79
N LYS A 45 14.17 -9.44 8.66
CA LYS A 45 13.23 -9.65 9.78
C LYS A 45 11.77 -9.76 9.33
N TYR A 46 11.39 -8.98 8.31
CA TYR A 46 10.00 -8.84 7.88
C TYR A 46 9.84 -9.23 6.42
N THR A 47 8.81 -9.99 6.10
CA THR A 47 8.42 -10.32 4.73
C THR A 47 7.13 -9.63 4.36
N PHE A 48 7.02 -9.24 3.10
CA PHE A 48 5.91 -8.42 2.62
C PHE A 48 5.34 -8.91 1.30
N LYS A 49 4.07 -8.57 1.10
CA LYS A 49 3.45 -8.48 -0.22
C LYS A 49 3.03 -7.04 -0.47
N ILE A 50 3.25 -6.57 -1.69
CA ILE A 50 2.75 -5.30 -2.20
C ILE A 50 1.72 -5.63 -3.27
N PHE A 51 0.54 -5.02 -3.19
CA PHE A 51 -0.47 -5.15 -4.22
C PHE A 51 -0.70 -3.81 -4.90
N LEU A 52 -0.87 -3.86 -6.23
CA LEU A 52 -1.20 -2.73 -7.09
C LEU A 52 -2.52 -3.04 -7.77
N ARG A 53 -3.46 -2.11 -7.75
CA ARG A 53 -4.76 -2.21 -8.42
C ARG A 53 -5.21 -0.85 -8.91
N GLN A 54 -5.70 -0.78 -10.14
CA GLN A 54 -6.36 0.39 -10.71
C GLN A 54 -7.51 -0.07 -11.60
N SER A 55 -8.67 0.58 -11.50
CA SER A 55 -9.81 0.33 -12.39
C SER A 55 -9.48 0.69 -13.84
N ASP A 56 -10.00 -0.07 -14.80
CA ASP A 56 -9.83 0.20 -16.23
C ASP A 56 -10.80 1.29 -16.75
N GLU A 57 -11.87 1.54 -16.02
CA GLU A 57 -12.93 2.50 -16.37
C GLU A 57 -12.77 3.83 -15.60
N PHE A 58 -12.38 3.77 -14.33
CA PHE A 58 -12.27 4.93 -13.43
C PHE A 58 -10.84 5.00 -12.88
N LEU A 59 -9.95 5.75 -13.53
CA LEU A 59 -8.51 5.75 -13.20
C LEU A 59 -8.21 6.25 -11.78
N GLU A 60 -9.12 7.05 -11.20
CA GLU A 60 -9.12 7.51 -9.82
C GLU A 60 -9.45 6.40 -8.81
N ASP A 61 -10.15 5.34 -9.21
CA ASP A 61 -10.35 4.14 -8.38
C ASP A 61 -9.10 3.26 -8.45
N PHE A 62 -8.24 3.43 -7.45
CA PHE A 62 -7.05 2.63 -7.29
C PHE A 62 -6.77 2.28 -5.84
N SER A 63 -5.93 1.25 -5.66
CA SER A 63 -5.32 0.94 -4.39
C SER A 63 -3.90 0.40 -4.55
N VAL A 64 -2.99 0.97 -3.76
CA VAL A 64 -1.61 0.51 -3.57
C VAL A 64 -1.46 0.15 -2.10
N GLY A 65 -0.93 -1.02 -1.75
CA GLY A 65 -0.80 -1.35 -0.33
C GLY A 65 0.28 -2.34 0.04
N LEU A 66 0.70 -2.23 1.30
CA LEU A 66 1.73 -3.03 1.95
C LEU A 66 1.06 -4.04 2.89
N ILE A 67 1.37 -5.32 2.71
CA ILE A 67 0.92 -6.43 3.55
C ILE A 67 2.13 -7.05 4.23
N TRP A 68 2.12 -7.08 5.56
CA TRP A 68 3.09 -7.84 6.35
C TRP A 68 2.67 -9.31 6.43
N THR A 69 3.54 -10.23 6.01
CA THR A 69 3.18 -11.64 5.78
C THR A 69 3.73 -12.63 6.79
N ASN A 70 4.70 -12.25 7.63
CA ASN A 70 5.23 -13.10 8.71
C ASN A 70 4.98 -12.56 10.15
N PRO A 71 3.81 -11.96 10.48
CA PRO A 71 3.55 -11.46 11.83
C PRO A 71 3.59 -12.52 12.92
N GLN A 72 3.32 -13.79 12.58
CA GLN A 72 3.44 -14.91 13.52
C GLN A 72 4.82 -14.99 14.17
N ASN A 73 5.89 -14.66 13.44
CA ASN A 73 7.26 -14.80 13.91
C ASN A 73 7.69 -13.67 14.86
N ILE A 74 6.97 -12.55 14.87
CA ILE A 74 7.35 -11.34 15.62
C ILE A 74 6.34 -11.05 16.73
N ILE A 75 5.05 -11.13 16.42
CA ILE A 75 3.96 -10.81 17.33
C ILE A 75 2.97 -11.97 17.48
N GLY A 76 3.24 -13.19 17.00
CA GLY A 76 2.37 -14.34 17.26
C GLY A 76 0.96 -14.28 16.64
N ILE A 77 0.75 -13.45 15.62
CA ILE A 77 -0.51 -13.38 14.87
C ILE A 77 -0.39 -14.22 13.59
N ASN A 78 -1.17 -15.30 13.49
CA ASN A 78 -1.14 -16.22 12.34
C ASN A 78 -2.02 -15.76 11.18
N ARG A 79 -1.93 -14.48 10.80
CA ARG A 79 -2.64 -13.89 9.65
C ARG A 79 -1.85 -12.72 9.08
N PRO A 80 -1.79 -12.52 7.76
CA PRO A 80 -1.19 -11.32 7.18
C PRO A 80 -1.92 -10.05 7.63
N ILE A 81 -1.18 -8.95 7.72
CA ILE A 81 -1.71 -7.66 8.20
C ILE A 81 -1.48 -6.61 7.12
N ILE A 82 -2.53 -5.90 6.71
CA ILE A 82 -2.41 -4.71 5.86
C ILE A 82 -1.85 -3.59 6.74
N MET A 83 -0.66 -3.12 6.41
CA MET A 83 0.06 -2.12 7.18
C MET A 83 -0.28 -0.69 6.71
N LEU A 84 -0.29 -0.50 5.38
CA LEU A 84 -0.60 0.77 4.73
C LEU A 84 -1.39 0.47 3.45
N ARG A 85 -2.37 1.33 3.14
CA ARG A 85 -2.92 1.48 1.79
C ARG A 85 -2.98 2.95 1.40
N CYS A 86 -2.65 3.24 0.15
CA CYS A 86 -3.01 4.46 -0.54
C CYS A 86 -4.22 4.15 -1.42
N GLN A 87 -5.27 4.97 -1.34
CA GLN A 87 -6.49 4.78 -2.12
C GLN A 87 -6.90 6.09 -2.77
N GLY A 88 -7.36 5.99 -4.00
CA GLY A 88 -8.13 7.06 -4.61
C GLY A 88 -9.62 6.96 -4.26
N PRO A 89 -10.42 7.93 -4.74
CA PRO A 89 -11.86 7.95 -4.59
C PRO A 89 -12.50 6.64 -5.05
N HIS A 90 -13.39 6.06 -4.24
CA HIS A 90 -14.16 4.87 -4.54
C HIS A 90 -15.56 4.92 -3.89
N ASP A 91 -16.52 4.17 -4.43
CA ASP A 91 -17.94 4.16 -4.01
C ASP A 91 -18.69 5.50 -4.18
N GLY A 92 -18.53 6.13 -5.34
CA GLY A 92 -19.19 7.39 -5.73
C GLY A 92 -20.70 7.27 -6.01
N LYS A 93 -21.51 7.09 -4.97
CA LYS A 93 -22.94 7.49 -5.03
C LYS A 93 -23.18 8.89 -4.47
N GLU A 94 -22.21 9.44 -3.74
CA GLU A 94 -22.32 10.76 -3.10
C GLU A 94 -21.18 11.67 -3.58
N GLU A 95 -21.34 12.98 -3.39
CA GLU A 95 -20.42 14.00 -3.90
C GLU A 95 -19.05 13.97 -3.19
N LEU A 96 -18.00 14.39 -3.90
CA LEU A 96 -16.64 14.54 -3.35
C LEU A 96 -16.67 15.37 -2.04
N GLY A 97 -16.00 14.87 -0.99
CA GLY A 97 -15.94 15.51 0.32
C GLY A 97 -17.06 15.15 1.31
N PHE A 98 -18.01 14.28 0.96
CA PHE A 98 -19.05 13.81 1.89
C PHE A 98 -18.60 12.61 2.74
N ASP A 99 -17.86 11.67 2.14
CA ASP A 99 -17.17 10.57 2.81
C ASP A 99 -15.69 10.62 2.39
N ILE A 100 -14.79 10.27 3.32
CA ILE A 100 -13.36 10.09 3.04
C ILE A 100 -13.12 9.02 1.96
N HIS A 101 -14.06 8.10 1.75
CA HIS A 101 -14.04 7.19 0.60
C HIS A 101 -14.08 7.91 -0.75
N HIS A 102 -14.59 9.15 -0.81
CA HIS A 102 -14.66 9.97 -2.02
C HIS A 102 -13.44 10.86 -2.22
N ASP A 103 -12.48 10.86 -1.29
CA ASP A 103 -11.25 11.63 -1.42
C ASP A 103 -10.03 10.71 -1.59
N PHE A 104 -8.88 11.29 -1.95
CA PHE A 104 -7.60 10.61 -1.86
C PHE A 104 -7.20 10.47 -0.40
N HIS A 105 -6.92 9.23 0.03
CA HIS A 105 -6.64 8.96 1.44
C HIS A 105 -5.72 7.76 1.63
N THR A 106 -5.21 7.66 2.85
CA THR A 106 -4.47 6.50 3.32
C THR A 106 -5.25 5.74 4.39
N HIS A 107 -4.97 4.44 4.48
CA HIS A 107 -5.32 3.60 5.63
C HIS A 107 -4.04 3.10 6.28
N GLU A 108 -3.81 3.41 7.55
CA GLU A 108 -2.67 2.89 8.31
C GLU A 108 -3.15 2.01 9.48
N ILE A 109 -2.44 0.90 9.73
CA ILE A 109 -2.75 0.02 10.86
C ILE A 109 -2.36 0.68 12.19
N THR A 110 -3.22 0.55 13.20
CA THR A 110 -2.97 1.05 14.56
C THR A 110 -2.91 -0.08 15.59
N GLU A 111 -2.39 0.20 16.78
CA GLU A 111 -2.48 -0.72 17.93
C GLU A 111 -3.94 -1.16 18.20
N LYS A 112 -4.88 -0.23 18.09
CA LYS A 112 -6.32 -0.50 18.25
C LYS A 112 -6.80 -1.53 17.23
N ASP A 113 -6.41 -1.38 15.96
CA ASP A 113 -6.77 -2.35 14.92
C ASP A 113 -6.23 -3.75 15.22
N ILE A 114 -5.02 -3.87 15.80
CA ILE A 114 -4.46 -5.16 16.22
C ILE A 114 -5.30 -5.79 17.34
N LEU A 115 -5.63 -5.00 18.37
CA LEU A 115 -6.47 -5.46 19.49
C LEU A 115 -7.86 -5.91 19.02
N GLU A 116 -8.45 -5.16 18.08
CA GLU A 116 -9.77 -5.43 17.50
C GLU A 116 -9.73 -6.45 16.34
N ARG A 117 -8.55 -7.02 16.03
CA ARG A 117 -8.34 -8.01 14.97
C ARG A 117 -8.74 -7.52 13.57
N ARG A 118 -8.59 -6.23 13.29
CA ARG A 118 -8.91 -5.57 12.01
C ARG A 118 -7.78 -5.67 10.98
N PHE A 119 -7.11 -6.82 10.90
CA PHE A 119 -5.87 -7.03 10.15
C PHE A 119 -5.94 -6.69 8.65
N HIS A 120 -7.12 -6.75 8.04
CA HIS A 120 -7.32 -6.42 6.62
C HIS A 120 -8.19 -5.19 6.39
N ARG A 121 -8.57 -4.48 7.45
CA ARG A 121 -9.44 -3.30 7.38
C ARG A 121 -8.98 -2.22 8.38
N PRO A 122 -7.75 -1.68 8.24
CA PRO A 122 -7.26 -0.63 9.12
C PRO A 122 -8.29 0.50 9.21
N SER A 123 -8.62 0.89 10.44
CA SER A 123 -9.66 1.89 10.70
C SER A 123 -9.14 3.32 10.65
N CYS A 124 -7.84 3.54 10.89
CA CYS A 124 -7.23 4.85 10.77
C CYS A 124 -7.17 5.26 9.31
N ARG A 125 -7.97 6.27 8.96
CA ARG A 125 -8.05 6.84 7.64
C ARG A 125 -7.62 8.30 7.71
N GLN A 126 -6.82 8.72 6.75
CA GLN A 126 -6.34 10.10 6.67
C GLN A 126 -6.44 10.58 5.22
N ASN A 127 -7.24 11.63 5.01
CA ASN A 127 -7.23 12.36 3.75
C ASN A 127 -5.83 12.91 3.47
N THR A 128 -5.48 13.00 2.19
CA THR A 128 -4.16 13.46 1.80
C THR A 128 -4.20 14.27 0.52
N THR A 129 -3.32 15.26 0.45
CA THR A 129 -3.02 16.03 -0.75
C THR A 129 -1.68 15.61 -1.37
N LEU A 130 -1.02 14.59 -0.81
CA LEU A 130 0.30 14.13 -1.24
C LEU A 130 0.23 13.30 -2.53
N PHE A 131 -0.95 12.83 -2.92
CA PHE A 131 -1.21 12.20 -4.20
C PHE A 131 -2.66 12.42 -4.63
N GLN A 132 -2.87 12.49 -5.94
CA GLN A 132 -4.18 12.64 -6.61
C GLN A 132 -4.30 11.72 -7.82
N SER A 133 -3.38 10.76 -7.98
CA SER A 133 -3.39 9.75 -9.03
C SER A 133 -2.73 8.47 -8.55
N PHE A 134 -2.93 7.37 -9.28
CA PHE A 134 -2.27 6.10 -9.00
C PHE A 134 -0.74 6.25 -9.00
N ASP A 135 -0.18 6.95 -9.98
CA ASP A 135 1.26 7.11 -10.14
C ASP A 135 1.87 7.90 -8.97
N GLN A 136 1.22 9.01 -8.58
CA GLN A 136 1.62 9.80 -7.41
C GLN A 136 1.51 8.97 -6.12
N ALA A 137 0.45 8.17 -5.99
CA ALA A 137 0.26 7.31 -4.83
C ALA A 137 1.34 6.21 -4.77
N LEU A 138 1.76 5.67 -5.91
CA LEU A 138 2.86 4.73 -6.00
C LEU A 138 4.20 5.37 -5.60
N CYS A 139 4.50 6.59 -6.09
CA CYS A 139 5.68 7.36 -5.65
C CYS A 139 5.68 7.61 -4.14
N TYR A 140 4.55 8.10 -3.61
CA TYR A 140 4.38 8.34 -2.17
C TYR A 140 4.57 7.04 -1.39
N PHE A 141 3.95 5.94 -1.83
CA PHE A 141 4.05 4.63 -1.21
C PHE A 141 5.49 4.11 -1.18
N ILE A 142 6.22 4.20 -2.31
CA ILE A 142 7.63 3.80 -2.40
C ILE A 142 8.47 4.55 -1.37
N LYS A 143 8.29 5.87 -1.27
CA LYS A 143 9.02 6.71 -0.29
C LYS A 143 8.61 6.41 1.15
N ARG A 144 7.30 6.31 1.43
CA ARG A 144 6.75 6.04 2.77
C ARG A 144 7.16 4.67 3.30
N CYS A 145 7.29 3.69 2.40
CA CYS A 145 7.66 2.32 2.72
C CYS A 145 9.15 2.00 2.53
N ASP A 146 9.95 2.98 2.11
CA ASP A 146 11.38 2.82 1.82
C ASP A 146 11.69 1.60 0.92
N ILE A 147 11.00 1.57 -0.23
CA ILE A 147 11.14 0.50 -1.21
C ILE A 147 12.30 0.82 -2.14
N ILE A 148 13.26 -0.09 -2.22
CA ILE A 148 14.50 0.08 -2.98
C ILE A 148 14.37 -0.59 -4.35
N ASP A 149 14.79 0.12 -5.39
CA ASP A 149 14.98 -0.34 -6.76
C ASP A 149 13.79 -1.09 -7.39
N ILE A 150 12.55 -0.64 -7.10
CA ILE A 150 11.33 -1.28 -7.60
C ILE A 150 11.23 -1.25 -9.13
N GLU A 151 11.83 -0.26 -9.80
CA GLU A 151 11.91 -0.12 -11.27
C GLU A 151 12.57 -1.32 -11.95
N LYS A 152 13.41 -2.08 -11.22
CA LYS A 152 14.03 -3.28 -11.77
C LYS A 152 13.02 -4.41 -11.98
N PHE A 153 11.89 -4.35 -11.27
CA PHE A 153 10.90 -5.42 -11.19
C PHE A 153 9.59 -5.11 -11.91
N ILE A 154 9.20 -3.84 -11.97
CA ILE A 154 7.99 -3.40 -12.67
C ILE A 154 8.29 -2.24 -13.61
N ASP A 155 7.53 -2.17 -14.68
CA ASP A 155 7.54 -1.00 -15.55
C ASP A 155 6.66 0.06 -14.91
N PHE A 156 7.20 1.26 -14.77
CA PHE A 156 6.41 2.42 -14.39
C PHE A 156 5.63 2.96 -15.59
N PRO A 157 4.48 3.61 -15.37
CA PRO A 157 3.82 4.38 -16.41
C PRO A 157 4.76 5.48 -16.93
N ASP A 158 4.61 5.81 -18.22
CA ASP A 158 5.60 6.56 -19.03
C ASP A 158 5.99 7.96 -18.47
N ASN A 159 5.33 8.48 -17.44
CA ASN A 159 5.57 9.79 -16.83
C ASN A 159 6.26 9.75 -15.45
N PHE A 160 6.83 8.63 -15.03
CA PHE A 160 7.38 8.46 -13.68
C PHE A 160 8.49 9.43 -13.30
N GLU A 161 9.40 9.77 -14.23
CA GLU A 161 10.52 10.68 -13.97
C GLU A 161 10.08 12.11 -13.64
N GLN A 162 8.92 12.55 -14.16
CA GLN A 162 8.37 13.87 -13.84
C GLN A 162 7.75 13.91 -12.43
N LEU A 163 7.38 12.75 -11.87
CA LEU A 163 6.71 12.63 -10.57
C LEU A 163 7.70 12.55 -9.40
N THR A 164 8.96 12.22 -9.65
CA THR A 164 10.02 12.16 -8.63
C THR A 164 10.69 13.50 -8.33
N LEU A 165 10.26 14.59 -8.98
CA LEU A 165 10.83 15.94 -8.85
C LEU A 165 10.19 16.79 -7.72
N PHE A 166 9.34 16.21 -6.87
CA PHE A 166 8.69 16.89 -5.74
C PHE A 166 8.98 16.21 -4.39
#